data_AF-A0A183FSK8-F1
#
_entry.id   AF-A0A183FSK8-F1
#
_cell.length_a   1.000
_cell.length_b   1.000
_cell.length_c   1.000
_cell.angle_alpha   90.00
_cell.angle_beta   90.00
_cell.angle_gamma   90.00
#
_symmetry.space_group_name_H-M   'P 1'
#
loop_
_entity.id
_entity.type
_entity.pdbx_description
1 polymer ?
#
loop_
_entity_poly.entity_id
_entity_poly.type
_entity_poly.pdbx_seq_one_letter_code
_entity_poly.pdbx_strand_id
1 'polypeptide(L)'
;LADYIIQLFLLNATLLRPLTDAIRRQLRADFNSLLDAVDTKLSPSEKYQDRDKLLSVFSIGQEGSTDVHDAQLPAWVYVHILIADSPSSLVSPNASVEWTVEQYVKWCCEHSDLEIISFLSGLMTSYTTSVINRHETQYVPHYPTIMELVKKATAGSTT
;
A
#
# COMPACT_ATOMS: atom_id res chain seq x y z
N LEU A 1 14.43 11.50 8.20
CA LEU A 1 13.84 10.84 9.39
C LEU A 1 12.31 10.88 9.36
N ALA A 2 11.68 12.04 9.11
CA ALA A 2 10.22 12.13 8.94
C ALA A 2 9.70 11.14 7.88
N ASP A 3 10.28 11.14 6.68
CA ASP A 3 9.92 10.21 5.59
C ASP A 3 9.95 8.75 6.03
N TYR A 4 11.00 8.36 6.77
CA TYR A 4 11.16 6.99 7.26
C TYR A 4 10.05 6.60 8.26
N ILE A 5 9.72 7.48 9.21
CA ILE A 5 8.67 7.23 10.21
C ILE A 5 7.30 7.10 9.52
N ILE A 6 7.00 7.99 8.57
CA ILE A 6 5.75 7.98 7.81
C ILE A 6 5.66 6.70 6.98
N GLN A 7 6.72 6.34 6.26
CA GLN A 7 6.79 5.10 5.48
C GLN A 7 6.62 3.85 6.36
N LEU A 8 7.27 3.82 7.52
CA LEU A 8 7.18 2.71 8.46
C LEU A 8 5.74 2.51 8.96
N PHE A 9 5.04 3.61 9.28
CA PHE A 9 3.63 3.54 9.67
C PHE A 9 2.75 3.01 8.53
N LEU A 10 2.90 3.56 7.32
CA LEU A 10 2.12 3.14 6.15
C LEU A 10 2.30 1.66 5.82
N LEU A 11 3.55 1.16 5.84
CA LEU A 11 3.84 -0.26 5.59
C LEU A 11 3.18 -1.17 6.62
N ASN A 12 3.35 -0.88 7.92
CA ASN A 12 2.74 -1.70 8.97
C ASN A 12 1.20 -1.64 8.90
N ALA A 13 0.63 -0.45 8.71
CA ALA A 13 -0.81 -0.26 8.65
C ALA A 13 -1.45 -1.02 7.48
N THR A 14 -0.80 -1.04 6.32
CA THR A 14 -1.29 -1.74 5.12
C THR A 14 -1.05 -3.25 5.13
N LEU A 15 -0.28 -3.78 6.08
CA LEU A 15 -0.12 -5.23 6.27
C LEU A 15 -1.16 -5.82 7.24
N LEU A 16 -1.94 -4.98 7.93
CA LEU A 16 -3.06 -5.41 8.75
C LEU A 16 -4.23 -5.85 7.87
N ARG A 17 -4.70 -7.08 8.04
CA ARG A 17 -5.81 -7.66 7.28
C ARG A 17 -6.71 -8.50 8.17
N PRO A 18 -8.05 -8.39 8.07
CA PRO A 18 -8.79 -7.49 7.19
C PRO A 18 -8.85 -6.03 7.70
N LEU A 19 -8.97 -5.06 6.80
CA LEU A 19 -9.13 -3.64 7.14
C LEU A 19 -10.60 -3.27 7.37
N THR A 20 -11.14 -3.65 8.53
CA THR A 20 -12.49 -3.23 8.95
C THR A 20 -12.59 -1.71 9.14
N ASP A 21 -13.79 -1.15 9.07
CA ASP A 21 -14.03 0.29 9.29
C ASP A 21 -13.56 0.78 10.67
N ALA A 22 -13.64 -0.07 11.68
CA ALA A 22 -13.12 0.22 13.02
C ALA A 22 -11.59 0.37 12.99
N ILE A 23 -10.90 -0.59 12.35
CA ILE A 23 -9.43 -0.56 12.20
C ILE A 23 -9.00 0.65 11.38
N ARG A 24 -9.68 0.95 10.26
CA ARG A 24 -9.37 2.11 9.41
C ARG A 24 -9.51 3.43 10.15
N ARG A 25 -10.59 3.62 10.92
CA ARG A 25 -10.77 4.81 11.76
C ARG A 25 -9.68 4.94 12.81
N GLN A 26 -9.31 3.84 13.46
CA GLN A 26 -8.24 3.82 14.45
C GLN A 26 -6.89 4.16 13.80
N LEU A 27 -6.52 3.50 12.69
CA LEU A 27 -5.29 3.78 11.95
C LEU A 27 -5.21 5.23 11.49
N ARG A 28 -6.31 5.80 11.01
CA ARG A 28 -6.37 7.22 10.63
C ARG A 28 -6.13 8.14 11.83
N ALA A 29 -6.74 7.85 12.98
CA ALA A 29 -6.54 8.63 14.20
C ALA A 29 -5.09 8.55 14.70
N ASP A 30 -4.55 7.33 14.79
CA ASP A 30 -3.16 7.08 15.20
C ASP A 30 -2.17 7.74 14.25
N PHE A 31 -2.43 7.68 12.94
CA PHE A 31 -1.57 8.34 11.95
C PHE A 31 -1.62 9.85 12.09
N ASN A 32 -2.80 10.43 12.30
CA ASN A 32 -2.94 11.86 12.53
C ASN A 32 -2.12 12.32 13.74
N SER A 33 -2.20 11.59 14.86
CA SER A 33 -1.40 11.88 16.04
C SER A 33 0.11 11.69 15.81
N LEU A 34 0.50 10.69 15.01
CA LEU A 34 1.90 10.51 14.62
C LEU A 34 2.40 11.69 13.78
N LEU A 35 1.62 12.14 12.80
CA LEU A 35 1.96 13.27 11.95
C LEU A 35 2.11 14.56 12.78
N ASP A 36 1.23 14.82 13.75
CA ASP A 36 1.38 15.93 14.69
C ASP A 36 2.70 15.89 15.45
N ALA A 37 3.10 14.69 15.91
CA ALA A 37 4.35 14.49 16.63
C ALA A 37 5.58 14.66 15.70
N VAL A 38 5.49 14.22 14.44
CA VAL A 38 6.53 14.39 13.43
C VAL A 38 6.69 15.87 13.09
N ASP A 39 5.60 16.58 12.79
CA ASP A 39 5.60 17.99 12.42
C ASP A 39 6.16 18.88 13.55
N THR A 40 5.94 18.50 14.81
CA THR A 40 6.44 19.25 15.98
C THR A 40 7.92 19.02 16.24
N LYS A 41 8.46 17.84 15.92
CA LYS A 41 9.79 17.40 16.38
C LYS A 41 10.84 17.29 15.29
N LEU A 42 10.43 17.20 14.03
CA LEU A 42 11.30 16.89 12.90
C LEU A 42 11.13 17.92 11.80
N SER A 43 12.14 17.99 10.91
CA SER A 43 11.98 18.72 9.65
C SER A 43 10.85 18.09 8.82
N PRO A 44 10.10 18.89 8.05
CA PRO A 44 9.03 18.40 7.18
C PRO A 44 9.48 17.27 6.27
N SER A 45 8.55 16.37 5.94
CA SER A 45 8.81 15.29 5.00
C SER A 45 9.00 15.85 3.58
N GLU A 46 10.04 15.40 2.88
CA GLU A 46 10.24 15.77 1.47
C GLU A 46 9.33 14.94 0.57
N LYS A 47 9.15 13.66 0.90
CA LYS A 47 8.36 12.69 0.14
C LYS A 47 6.86 12.74 0.41
N TYR A 48 6.45 13.04 1.64
CA TYR A 48 5.06 12.96 2.10
C TYR A 48 4.56 14.31 2.60
N GLN A 49 4.44 15.27 1.69
CA GLN A 49 4.09 16.66 2.02
C GLN A 49 2.59 16.87 2.26
N ASP A 50 1.73 16.09 1.59
CA ASP A 50 0.28 16.26 1.65
C ASP A 50 -0.34 15.41 2.77
N ARG A 51 -0.63 16.09 3.89
CA ARG A 51 -1.24 15.48 5.07
C ARG A 51 -2.65 14.94 4.81
N ASP A 52 -3.48 15.67 4.09
CA ASP A 52 -4.86 15.24 3.83
C ASP A 52 -4.86 13.99 2.97
N LYS A 53 -3.95 13.92 1.99
CA LYS A 53 -3.77 12.73 1.16
C LYS A 53 -3.27 11.55 1.99
N LEU A 54 -2.29 11.74 2.87
CA LEU A 54 -1.82 10.69 3.80
C LEU A 54 -2.96 10.10 4.64
N LEU A 55 -3.81 10.96 5.21
CA LEU A 55 -4.95 10.52 6.01
C LEU A 55 -6.04 9.86 5.17
N SER A 56 -6.17 10.27 3.90
CA SER A 56 -7.14 9.70 2.96
C SER A 56 -6.86 8.23 2.60
N VAL A 57 -5.61 7.75 2.79
CA VAL A 57 -5.22 6.37 2.48
C VAL A 57 -6.14 5.35 3.15
N PHE A 58 -6.53 5.59 4.40
CA PHE A 58 -7.39 4.68 5.17
C PHE A 58 -8.86 4.71 4.75
N SER A 59 -9.25 5.66 3.89
CA SER A 59 -10.57 5.73 3.27
C SER A 59 -10.63 5.03 1.90
N ILE A 60 -9.51 4.58 1.35
CA ILE A 60 -9.47 3.89 0.03
C ILE A 60 -10.22 2.55 0.12
N GLY A 61 -11.08 2.29 -0.87
CA GLY A 61 -11.92 1.09 -0.95
C GLY A 61 -13.31 1.26 -0.35
N GLN A 62 -13.61 2.41 0.26
CA GLN A 62 -14.92 2.75 0.84
C GLN A 62 -15.83 3.45 -0.19
N GLU A 63 -17.14 3.38 -0.01
CA GLU A 63 -18.09 4.13 -0.86
C GLU A 63 -17.84 5.64 -0.76
N GLY A 64 -17.61 6.30 -1.91
CA GLY A 64 -17.24 7.73 -1.96
C GLY A 64 -15.75 8.02 -1.67
N SER A 65 -14.88 7.02 -1.78
CA SER A 65 -13.45 7.16 -1.51
C SER A 65 -12.70 8.07 -2.50
N THR A 66 -11.53 8.55 -2.04
CA THR A 66 -10.55 9.32 -2.80
C THR A 66 -10.13 8.62 -4.10
N ASP A 67 -9.96 9.40 -5.16
CA ASP A 67 -9.44 8.92 -6.43
C ASP A 67 -8.00 8.40 -6.27
N VAL A 68 -7.82 7.09 -6.47
CA VAL A 68 -6.52 6.40 -6.45
C VAL A 68 -5.63 6.77 -7.64
N HIS A 69 -6.19 7.42 -8.67
CA HIS A 69 -5.46 7.86 -9.86
C HIS A 69 -4.81 9.24 -9.68
N ASP A 70 -5.19 9.98 -8.63
CA ASP A 70 -4.57 11.23 -8.19
C ASP A 70 -3.26 10.95 -7.44
N ALA A 71 -2.19 10.78 -8.23
CA ALA A 71 -0.90 10.19 -7.86
C ALA A 71 0.01 11.15 -7.08
N GLN A 72 -0.44 11.63 -5.92
CA GLN A 72 0.36 12.46 -5.01
C GLN A 72 1.17 11.66 -3.97
N LEU A 73 0.85 10.38 -3.80
CA LEU A 73 1.61 9.44 -2.96
C LEU A 73 2.31 8.41 -3.85
N PRO A 74 3.41 7.80 -3.36
CA PRO A 74 4.03 6.68 -4.05
C PRO A 74 3.01 5.59 -4.40
N ALA A 75 3.07 5.09 -5.64
CA ALA A 75 2.10 4.12 -6.15
C ALA A 75 1.97 2.86 -5.27
N TRP A 76 3.07 2.44 -4.62
CA TRP A 76 3.05 1.25 -3.78
C TRP A 76 2.11 1.38 -2.58
N VAL A 77 1.83 2.60 -2.09
CA VAL A 77 0.91 2.83 -0.97
C VAL A 77 -0.50 2.42 -1.36
N TYR A 78 -0.95 2.83 -2.55
CA TYR A 78 -2.25 2.47 -3.11
C TYR A 78 -2.35 0.97 -3.40
N VAL A 79 -1.30 0.39 -3.98
CA VAL A 79 -1.29 -1.05 -4.25
C VAL A 79 -1.39 -1.84 -2.94
N HIS A 80 -0.63 -1.46 -1.92
CA HIS A 80 -0.67 -2.11 -0.61
C HIS A 80 -2.05 -2.05 0.05
N ILE A 81 -2.69 -0.88 0.11
CA ILE A 81 -4.01 -0.76 0.76
C ILE A 81 -5.09 -1.55 0.01
N LEU A 82 -5.02 -1.61 -1.33
CA LEU A 82 -5.94 -2.42 -2.13
C LEU A 82 -5.72 -3.93 -1.95
N ILE A 83 -4.47 -4.37 -1.77
CA ILE A 83 -4.17 -5.76 -1.37
C ILE A 83 -4.71 -6.04 0.04
N ALA A 84 -4.52 -5.09 0.96
CA ALA A 84 -4.98 -5.21 2.33
C ALA A 84 -6.52 -5.38 2.42
N ASP A 85 -7.23 -4.66 1.57
CA ASP A 85 -8.68 -4.70 1.43
C ASP A 85 -9.21 -5.87 0.58
N SER A 86 -8.32 -6.59 -0.09
CA SER A 86 -8.69 -7.77 -0.87
C SER A 86 -8.92 -8.99 0.04
N PRO A 87 -9.75 -9.97 -0.39
CA PRO A 87 -9.88 -11.26 0.28
C PRO A 87 -8.56 -12.02 0.45
N SER A 88 -8.52 -12.97 1.38
CA SER A 88 -7.33 -13.78 1.67
C SER A 88 -6.88 -14.71 0.53
N SER A 89 -7.70 -14.87 -0.52
CA SER A 89 -7.31 -15.56 -1.76
C SER A 89 -6.18 -14.83 -2.50
N LEU A 90 -6.03 -13.52 -2.30
CA LEU A 90 -4.83 -12.75 -2.60
C LEU A 90 -4.01 -12.63 -1.31
N VAL A 91 -2.87 -13.30 -1.27
CA VAL A 91 -1.99 -13.32 -0.08
C VAL A 91 -1.34 -11.96 0.17
N SER A 92 -0.92 -11.71 1.43
CA SER A 92 -0.19 -10.49 1.78
C SER A 92 1.20 -10.48 1.16
N PRO A 93 1.79 -9.30 0.87
CA PRO A 93 3.12 -9.20 0.25
C PRO A 93 4.23 -9.93 1.02
N ASN A 94 4.23 -9.86 2.35
CA ASN A 94 5.21 -10.59 3.16
C ASN A 94 5.00 -12.12 3.07
N ALA A 95 3.74 -12.56 3.05
CA ALA A 95 3.38 -13.98 3.05
C ALA A 95 3.70 -14.67 1.70
N SER A 96 3.69 -13.95 0.58
CA SER A 96 4.01 -14.53 -0.73
C SER A 96 5.46 -15.00 -0.88
N VAL A 97 6.34 -14.56 0.01
CA VAL A 97 7.76 -14.92 0.06
C VAL A 97 8.17 -15.48 1.43
N GLU A 98 7.19 -15.90 2.23
CA GLU A 98 7.38 -16.49 3.57
C GLU A 98 8.16 -15.59 4.54
N TRP A 99 8.05 -14.28 4.39
CA TRP A 99 8.65 -13.31 5.30
C TRP A 99 7.73 -12.98 6.46
N THR A 100 8.34 -12.79 7.63
CA THR A 100 7.70 -12.07 8.73
C THR A 100 7.37 -10.63 8.31
N VAL A 101 6.41 -10.01 9.00
CA VAL A 101 6.07 -8.60 8.77
C VAL A 101 7.31 -7.71 8.91
N GLU A 102 8.13 -7.95 9.94
CA GLU A 102 9.36 -7.18 10.19
C GLU A 102 10.36 -7.29 9.04
N GLN A 103 10.59 -8.48 8.51
CA GLN A 103 11.49 -8.69 7.37
C GLN A 103 11.02 -7.93 6.13
N TYR A 104 9.72 -8.00 5.82
CA TYR A 104 9.16 -7.29 4.66
C TYR A 104 9.22 -5.77 4.82
N VAL A 105 8.83 -5.26 6.00
CA VAL A 105 8.90 -3.82 6.30
C VAL A 105 10.34 -3.32 6.21
N LYS A 106 11.29 -4.05 6.78
CA LYS A 106 12.72 -3.72 6.69
C LYS A 106 13.18 -3.67 5.24
N TRP A 107 12.84 -4.69 4.45
CA TRP A 107 13.16 -4.74 3.02
C TRP A 107 12.59 -3.51 2.29
N CYS A 108 11.32 -3.17 2.47
CA CYS A 108 10.72 -1.97 1.85
C CYS A 108 11.39 -0.66 2.28
N CYS A 109 11.89 -0.55 3.51
CA CYS A 109 12.62 0.63 3.96
C CYS A 109 14.03 0.77 3.34
N GLU A 110 14.60 -0.33 2.87
CA GLU A 110 15.95 -0.38 2.27
C GLU A 110 15.92 -0.27 0.73
N HIS A 111 14.73 -0.27 0.12
CA HIS A 111 14.55 -0.30 -1.33
C HIS A 111 13.74 0.91 -1.82
N SER A 112 13.96 1.26 -3.09
CA SER A 112 13.25 2.36 -3.78
C SER A 112 11.77 2.05 -4.02
N ASP A 113 10.98 3.08 -4.27
CA ASP A 113 9.55 2.93 -4.61
C ASP A 113 9.34 2.04 -5.84
N LEU A 114 10.25 2.10 -6.81
CA LEU A 114 10.20 1.28 -8.02
C LEU A 114 10.46 -0.20 -7.72
N GLU A 115 11.41 -0.51 -6.84
CA GLU A 115 11.69 -1.87 -6.41
C GLU A 115 10.52 -2.47 -5.63
N ILE A 116 9.89 -1.68 -4.74
CA ILE A 116 8.66 -2.10 -4.05
C ILE A 116 7.54 -2.38 -5.06
N ILE A 117 7.34 -1.51 -6.06
CA ILE A 117 6.36 -1.74 -7.13
C ILE A 117 6.69 -3.00 -7.95
N SER A 118 7.97 -3.23 -8.27
CA SER A 118 8.41 -4.42 -8.99
C SER A 118 8.12 -5.70 -8.20
N PHE A 119 8.37 -5.68 -6.89
CA PHE A 119 8.00 -6.78 -6.00
C PHE A 119 6.48 -7.04 -6.04
N LEU A 120 5.67 -6.00 -5.90
CA LEU A 120 4.20 -6.11 -5.92
C LEU A 120 3.68 -6.58 -7.27
N SER A 121 4.31 -6.18 -8.38
CA SER A 121 4.02 -6.69 -9.72
C SER A 121 4.25 -8.20 -9.81
N GLY A 122 5.35 -8.68 -9.23
CA GLY A 122 5.64 -10.13 -9.14
C GLY A 122 4.60 -10.89 -8.33
N LEU A 123 4.17 -10.35 -7.18
CA LEU A 123 3.07 -10.88 -6.39
C LEU A 123 1.78 -10.99 -7.21
N MET A 124 1.40 -9.91 -7.90
CA MET A 124 0.16 -9.90 -8.68
C MET A 124 0.21 -10.88 -9.85
N THR A 125 1.36 -11.01 -10.51
CA THR A 125 1.58 -12.01 -11.57
C THR A 125 1.39 -13.43 -11.05
N SER A 126 1.98 -13.73 -9.88
CA SER A 126 1.83 -15.03 -9.22
C SER A 126 0.37 -15.32 -8.85
N TYR A 127 -0.34 -14.31 -8.35
CA TYR A 127 -1.78 -14.41 -8.08
C TYR A 127 -2.58 -14.71 -9.37
N THR A 128 -2.31 -14.02 -10.48
CA THR A 128 -2.96 -14.29 -11.77
C THR A 128 -2.77 -15.73 -12.21
N THR A 129 -1.53 -16.25 -12.13
CA THR A 129 -1.23 -17.65 -12.44
C THR A 129 -1.98 -18.62 -11.51
N SER A 130 -2.08 -18.30 -10.22
CA SER A 130 -2.82 -19.12 -9.25
C SER A 130 -4.31 -19.21 -9.58
N VAL A 131 -4.98 -18.09 -9.88
CA VAL A 131 -6.40 -18.05 -10.28
C VAL A 131 -6.65 -18.90 -11.53
N ILE A 132 -5.79 -18.78 -12.54
CA ILE A 132 -5.86 -19.58 -13.77
C ILE A 132 -5.70 -21.07 -13.46
N ASN A 133 -4.70 -21.45 -12.67
CA ASN A 133 -4.45 -22.85 -12.32
C ASN A 133 -5.59 -23.47 -11.48
N ARG A 134 -6.27 -22.66 -10.66
CA ARG A 134 -7.47 -23.06 -9.90
C ARG A 134 -8.75 -23.09 -10.74
N HIS A 135 -8.68 -22.73 -12.03
CA HIS A 135 -9.83 -22.62 -12.92
C HIS A 135 -10.92 -21.67 -12.38
N GLU A 136 -10.50 -20.66 -11.61
CA GLU A 136 -11.38 -19.61 -11.12
C GLU A 136 -11.74 -18.66 -12.26
N THR A 137 -12.99 -18.22 -12.31
CA THR A 137 -13.49 -17.33 -13.37
C THR A 137 -13.41 -15.85 -13.01
N GLN A 138 -13.03 -15.53 -11.76
CA GLN A 138 -13.05 -14.17 -11.23
C GLN A 138 -11.80 -13.90 -10.39
N TYR A 139 -11.22 -12.72 -10.58
CA TYR A 139 -10.19 -12.16 -9.71
C TYR A 139 -10.81 -11.49 -8.48
N VAL A 140 -9.99 -11.12 -7.49
CA VAL A 140 -10.43 -10.27 -6.38
C VAL A 140 -10.94 -8.91 -6.90
N PRO A 141 -11.91 -8.26 -6.22
CA PRO A 141 -12.54 -7.03 -6.71
C PRO A 141 -11.54 -5.93 -7.11
N HIS A 142 -10.47 -5.77 -6.33
CA HIS A 142 -9.48 -4.70 -6.53
C HIS A 142 -8.39 -5.02 -7.57
N TYR A 143 -8.40 -6.23 -8.15
CA TYR A 143 -7.36 -6.67 -9.09
C TYR A 143 -7.16 -5.71 -10.28
N PRO A 144 -8.21 -5.27 -11.01
CA PRO A 144 -8.02 -4.39 -12.17
C PRO A 144 -7.33 -3.08 -11.79
N THR A 145 -7.74 -2.46 -10.69
CA THR A 145 -7.17 -1.21 -10.17
C THR A 145 -5.71 -1.38 -9.76
N ILE A 146 -5.37 -2.48 -9.07
CA ILE A 146 -3.98 -2.78 -8.71
C ILE A 146 -3.11 -2.91 -9.97
N MET A 147 -3.56 -3.66 -10.97
CA MET A 147 -2.79 -3.88 -12.21
C MET A 147 -2.59 -2.57 -12.99
N GLU A 148 -3.59 -1.69 -13.00
CA GLU A 148 -3.47 -0.37 -13.62
C GLU A 148 -2.41 0.50 -12.92
N LEU A 149 -2.45 0.56 -11.58
CA LEU A 149 -1.48 1.31 -10.78
C LEU A 149 -0.04 0.79 -10.98
N VAL A 150 0.15 -0.53 -10.96
CA VAL A 150 1.45 -1.17 -11.22
C VAL A 150 1.94 -0.85 -12.63
N LYS A 151 1.07 -0.91 -13.64
CA LYS A 151 1.43 -0.58 -15.03
C LYS A 151 1.82 0.89 -15.18
N LYS A 152 1.06 1.82 -14.57
CA LYS A 152 1.36 3.27 -14.60
C LYS A 152 2.70 3.56 -13.95
N ALA A 153 2.97 2.96 -12.79
CA ALA A 153 4.22 3.15 -12.05
C ALA A 153 5.46 2.61 -12.78
N THR A 154 5.33 1.46 -13.44
CA THR A 154 6.44 0.88 -14.23
C THR A 154 6.65 1.60 -15.56
N ALA A 155 5.59 2.06 -16.23
CA ALA A 155 5.70 2.81 -17.48
C ALA A 155 6.33 4.21 -17.32
N GLY A 156 6.04 4.89 -16.20
CA GLY A 156 6.62 6.20 -15.87
C GLY A 156 8.14 6.20 -15.60
N SER A 157 8.78 5.02 -15.59
CA SER A 157 10.24 4.87 -15.44
C SER A 157 11.01 4.93 -16.78
N THR A 158 10.30 5.18 -17.90
CA THR A 158 10.85 5.08 -19.27
C THR A 158 11.04 6.43 -19.97
N THR A 159 11.01 7.55 -19.25
CA THR A 159 11.20 8.90 -19.82
C THR A 159 12.23 9.70 -19.06
#